data_AF-C3K3F8-F1
#
_entry.id   AF-C3K3F8-F1
#
_cell.length_a   1.000
_cell.length_b   1.000
_cell.length_c   1.000
_cell.angle_alpha   90.00
_cell.angle_beta   90.00
_cell.angle_gamma   90.00
#
_symmetry.space_group_name_H-M   'P 1'
#
loop_
_entity.id
_entity.type
_entity.pdbx_description
1 polymer ?
#
loop_
_entity_poly.entity_id
_entity_poly.type
_entity_poly.pdbx_seq_one_letter_code
_entity_poly.pdbx_strand_id
1 'polypeptide(L)'
;MKFLAPFALLTVASFMATPLLAAEEAPQLTGCAAKRQAISTQIEQAKVHGNSEQQAGLEKALSEVTANCTDASLRKERENKVLDAKHEVSRRQADLDKAMKKGDADKINKRKDKLAESRKELQDAVEELDQ
;
A
#
# COMPACT_ATOMS: atom_id res chain seq x y z
N MET A 1 -66.72 28.15 -25.24
CA MET A 1 -65.57 27.23 -25.21
C MET A 1 -65.21 27.05 -23.73
N LYS A 2 -65.59 25.92 -23.10
CA LYS A 2 -64.73 24.72 -22.83
C LYS A 2 -63.57 25.07 -21.85
N PHE A 3 -63.32 24.48 -20.68
CA PHE A 3 -63.80 23.29 -19.95
C PHE A 3 -63.31 23.34 -18.47
N LEU A 4 -64.13 22.82 -17.54
CA LEU A 4 -63.89 21.83 -16.47
C LEU A 4 -62.62 21.86 -15.57
N ALA A 5 -62.89 22.07 -14.27
CA ALA A 5 -62.58 21.26 -13.08
C ALA A 5 -61.11 20.92 -12.67
N PRO A 6 -60.84 20.86 -11.33
CA PRO A 6 -59.54 20.51 -10.77
C PRO A 6 -59.41 18.99 -10.63
N PHE A 7 -58.41 18.38 -11.27
CA PHE A 7 -58.08 16.97 -11.07
C PHE A 7 -56.91 16.85 -10.08
N ALA A 8 -57.26 16.48 -8.85
CA ALA A 8 -56.35 15.80 -7.95
C ALA A 8 -55.88 14.50 -8.60
N LEU A 9 -54.57 14.26 -8.64
CA LEU A 9 -54.01 12.96 -8.96
C LEU A 9 -52.77 12.72 -8.10
N LEU A 10 -53.00 11.97 -7.02
CA LEU A 10 -52.01 11.35 -6.16
C LEU A 10 -51.06 10.48 -7.00
N THR A 11 -49.79 10.89 -7.12
CA THR A 11 -48.71 10.01 -7.58
C THR A 11 -47.97 9.46 -6.38
N VAL A 12 -48.38 8.25 -5.96
CA VAL A 12 -47.64 7.43 -4.99
C VAL A 12 -46.38 6.91 -5.69
N ALA A 13 -45.23 7.47 -5.36
CA ALA A 13 -43.93 6.95 -5.79
C ALA A 13 -43.58 5.71 -4.95
N SER A 14 -43.84 4.53 -5.49
CA SER A 14 -43.37 3.26 -4.92
C SER A 14 -41.85 3.20 -4.97
N PHE A 15 -41.23 3.33 -3.80
CA PHE A 15 -39.81 3.13 -3.57
C PHE A 15 -39.49 1.64 -3.77
N MET A 16 -38.96 1.26 -4.93
CA MET A 16 -38.41 -0.09 -5.13
C MET A 16 -37.14 -0.19 -4.28
N ALA A 17 -37.26 -0.81 -3.11
CA ALA A 17 -36.12 -1.22 -2.31
C ALA A 17 -35.38 -2.32 -3.07
N THR A 18 -34.29 -1.95 -3.75
CA THR A 18 -33.33 -2.92 -4.25
C THR A 18 -32.69 -3.61 -3.05
N PRO A 19 -32.64 -4.95 -2.99
CA PRO A 19 -31.88 -5.63 -1.97
C PRO A 19 -30.40 -5.27 -2.16
N LEU A 20 -29.89 -4.47 -1.24
CA LEU A 20 -28.47 -4.21 -1.07
C LEU A 20 -27.84 -5.56 -0.70
N LEU A 21 -27.27 -6.26 -1.69
CA LEU A 21 -26.39 -7.38 -1.42
C LEU A 21 -25.25 -6.84 -0.55
N ALA A 22 -25.27 -7.23 0.74
CA ALA A 22 -24.15 -7.04 1.62
C ALA A 22 -22.96 -7.77 1.01
N ALA A 23 -22.01 -7.03 0.46
CA ALA A 23 -20.71 -7.58 0.16
C ALA A 23 -20.09 -7.95 1.51
N GLU A 24 -20.10 -9.24 1.86
CA GLU A 24 -19.23 -9.74 2.91
C GLU A 24 -17.80 -9.40 2.48
N GLU A 25 -17.19 -8.42 3.14
CA GLU A 25 -15.77 -8.14 2.99
C GLU A 25 -15.03 -9.39 3.43
N ALA A 26 -14.51 -10.15 2.45
CA ALA A 26 -13.64 -11.27 2.74
C ALA A 26 -12.49 -10.77 3.65
N PRO A 27 -12.13 -11.52 4.70
CA PRO A 27 -11.10 -11.09 5.63
C PRO A 27 -9.82 -10.78 4.85
N GLN A 28 -9.38 -9.52 4.95
CA GLN A 28 -8.14 -9.08 4.31
C GLN A 28 -7.00 -9.86 4.94
N LEU A 29 -6.27 -10.62 4.12
CA LEU A 29 -5.07 -11.32 4.58
C LEU A 29 -4.03 -10.28 4.98
N THR A 30 -3.40 -10.46 6.14
CA THR A 30 -2.29 -9.63 6.64
C THR A 30 -1.06 -10.49 6.90
N GLY A 31 0.07 -9.83 7.17
CA GLY A 31 1.30 -10.49 7.62
C GLY A 31 1.78 -11.62 6.71
N CYS A 32 2.16 -12.76 7.29
CA CYS A 32 2.68 -13.90 6.54
C CYS A 32 1.66 -14.54 5.59
N ALA A 33 0.37 -14.49 5.91
CA ALA A 33 -0.67 -15.01 5.04
C ALA A 33 -0.79 -14.17 3.76
N ALA A 34 -0.79 -12.84 3.88
CA ALA A 34 -0.74 -11.92 2.75
C ALA A 34 0.51 -12.14 1.89
N LYS A 35 1.68 -12.28 2.53
CA LYS A 35 2.96 -12.51 1.85
C LYS A 35 2.94 -13.78 1.01
N ARG A 36 2.42 -14.89 1.56
CA ARG A 36 2.24 -16.16 0.82
C ARG A 36 1.31 -15.97 -0.37
N GLN A 37 0.16 -15.34 -0.16
CA GLN A 37 -0.82 -15.11 -1.23
C GLN A 37 -0.22 -14.27 -2.37
N ALA A 38 0.52 -13.20 -2.05
CA ALA A 38 1.17 -12.35 -3.04
C ALA A 38 2.21 -13.12 -3.87
N ILE A 39 2.98 -14.03 -3.27
CA ILE A 39 3.92 -14.88 -4.00
C ILE A 39 3.17 -15.88 -4.89
N SER A 40 2.11 -16.52 -4.38
CA SER A 40 1.26 -17.43 -5.16
C SER A 40 0.66 -16.74 -6.39
N THR A 41 0.17 -15.51 -6.27
CA THR A 41 -0.34 -14.73 -7.40
C THR A 41 0.76 -14.44 -8.43
N GLN A 42 1.98 -14.12 -7.99
CA GLN A 42 3.11 -13.91 -8.90
C GLN A 42 3.54 -15.20 -9.62
N ILE A 43 3.44 -16.36 -8.95
CA ILE A 43 3.69 -17.67 -9.59
C ILE A 43 2.70 -17.90 -10.73
N GLU A 44 1.41 -17.64 -10.51
CA GLU A 44 0.39 -17.79 -11.56
C GLU A 44 0.63 -16.83 -12.72
N GLN A 45 1.04 -15.59 -12.45
CA GLN A 45 1.43 -14.64 -13.50
C GLN A 45 2.64 -15.16 -14.29
N ALA A 46 3.69 -15.64 -13.61
CA ALA A 46 4.88 -16.18 -14.26
C ALA A 46 4.54 -17.40 -15.15
N LYS A 47 3.63 -18.27 -14.71
CA LYS A 47 3.10 -19.40 -15.50
C LYS A 47 2.39 -18.93 -16.77
N VAL A 48 1.47 -17.96 -16.65
CA VAL A 48 0.72 -17.42 -17.78
C VAL A 48 1.65 -16.79 -18.83
N HIS A 49 2.74 -16.15 -18.39
CA HIS A 49 3.73 -15.55 -19.27
C HIS A 49 4.81 -16.51 -19.78
N GLY A 50 4.82 -17.77 -19.32
CA GLY A 50 5.85 -18.76 -19.70
C GLY A 50 7.24 -18.48 -19.11
N ASN A 51 7.33 -17.67 -18.05
CA ASN A 51 8.59 -17.29 -17.40
C ASN A 51 9.03 -18.37 -16.38
N SER A 52 9.56 -19.49 -16.88
CA SER A 52 9.92 -20.66 -16.05
C SER A 52 10.98 -20.37 -14.98
N GLU A 53 12.00 -19.55 -15.28
CA GLU A 53 13.04 -19.17 -14.30
C GLU A 53 12.46 -18.35 -13.14
N GLN A 54 11.61 -17.37 -13.47
CA GLN A 54 10.93 -16.54 -12.48
C GLN A 54 10.00 -17.40 -11.61
N GLN A 55 9.24 -18.30 -12.23
CA GLN A 55 8.37 -19.23 -11.52
C GLN A 55 9.18 -20.07 -10.51
N ALA A 56 10.28 -20.69 -10.93
CA ALA A 56 11.10 -21.51 -10.05
C ALA A 56 11.66 -20.71 -8.86
N GLY A 57 12.09 -19.46 -9.10
CA GLY A 57 12.51 -18.56 -8.03
C GLY A 57 11.39 -18.22 -7.04
N LEU A 58 10.19 -17.94 -7.54
CA LEU A 58 9.02 -17.64 -6.72
C LEU A 58 8.52 -18.86 -5.93
N GLU A 59 8.55 -20.07 -6.50
CA GLU A 59 8.22 -21.32 -5.81
C GLU A 59 9.18 -21.58 -4.65
N LYS A 60 10.48 -21.34 -4.86
CA LYS A 60 11.48 -21.39 -3.77
C LYS A 60 11.16 -20.37 -2.68
N ALA A 61 10.89 -19.12 -3.05
CA ALA A 61 10.52 -18.07 -2.09
C ALA A 61 9.24 -18.42 -1.32
N LEU A 62 8.24 -19.00 -1.98
CA LEU A 62 7.01 -19.46 -1.33
C LEU A 62 7.30 -20.55 -0.30
N SER A 63 8.17 -21.51 -0.64
CA SER A 63 8.60 -22.56 0.29
C SER A 63 9.31 -21.98 1.52
N GLU A 64 10.24 -21.05 1.31
CA GLU A 64 10.96 -20.38 2.39
C GLU A 64 10.03 -19.58 3.31
N VAL A 65 9.08 -18.82 2.74
CA VAL A 65 8.08 -18.08 3.52
C VAL A 65 7.13 -19.03 4.26
N THR A 66 6.75 -20.14 3.64
CA THR A 66 5.89 -21.14 4.29
C THR A 66 6.59 -21.80 5.48
N ALA A 67 7.89 -22.08 5.37
CA ALA A 67 8.67 -22.71 6.42
C ALA A 67 9.07 -21.74 7.55
N ASN A 68 9.38 -20.49 7.24
CA ASN A 68 10.08 -19.60 8.17
C ASN A 68 9.33 -18.32 8.55
N CYS A 69 8.29 -17.93 7.80
CA CYS A 69 7.58 -16.68 8.10
C CYS A 69 6.73 -16.83 9.36
N THR A 70 7.04 -16.00 10.34
CA THR A 70 6.18 -15.74 11.50
C THR A 70 5.80 -14.26 11.52
N ASP A 71 4.59 -13.93 11.93
CA ASP A 71 4.15 -12.52 11.97
C ASP A 71 5.04 -11.69 12.92
N ALA A 72 5.57 -12.30 13.98
CA ALA A 72 6.56 -11.68 14.86
C ALA A 72 7.87 -11.35 14.12
N SER A 73 8.41 -12.29 13.33
CA SER A 73 9.62 -12.05 12.54
C SER A 73 9.41 -10.97 11.47
N LEU A 74 8.24 -10.97 10.82
CA LEU A 74 7.88 -9.99 9.81
C LEU A 74 7.72 -8.59 10.41
N ARG A 75 7.04 -8.48 11.56
CA ARG A 75 6.93 -7.23 12.29
C ARG A 75 8.29 -6.68 12.69
N LYS A 76 9.18 -7.54 13.21
CA LYS A 76 10.55 -7.16 13.56
C LYS A 76 11.35 -6.66 12.36
N GLU A 77 11.21 -7.31 11.19
CA GLU A 77 11.83 -6.86 9.95
C GLU A 77 11.38 -5.42 9.59
N ARG A 78 10.07 -5.14 9.70
CA ARG A 78 9.52 -3.81 9.41
C ARG A 78 9.89 -2.76 10.47
N GLU A 79 9.93 -3.12 11.75
CA GLU A 79 10.45 -2.25 12.81
C GLU A 79 11.89 -1.81 12.52
N ASN A 80 12.73 -2.74 12.05
CA ASN A 80 14.09 -2.41 11.62
C ASN A 80 14.11 -1.46 10.42
N LYS A 81 13.26 -1.67 9.40
CA LYS A 81 13.13 -0.74 8.26
C LYS A 81 12.77 0.68 8.72
N VAL A 82 11.85 0.82 9.69
CA VAL A 82 11.48 2.11 10.27
C VAL A 82 12.68 2.77 10.96
N LEU A 83 13.46 2.00 11.73
CA LEU A 83 14.67 2.51 12.39
C LEU A 83 15.70 2.98 11.37
N ASP A 84 15.97 2.18 10.34
CA ASP A 84 16.91 2.53 9.27
C ASP A 84 16.47 3.79 8.52
N ALA A 85 15.18 3.91 8.19
CA ALA A 85 14.63 5.10 7.54
C ALA A 85 14.73 6.35 8.44
N LYS A 86 14.53 6.22 9.76
CA LYS A 86 14.76 7.32 10.73
C LYS A 86 16.23 7.76 10.74
N HIS A 87 17.15 6.81 10.76
CA HIS A 87 18.58 7.11 10.68
C HIS A 87 18.92 7.82 9.38
N GLU A 88 18.31 7.42 8.27
CA GLU A 88 18.53 8.06 6.97
C GLU A 88 18.03 9.51 6.96
N VAL A 89 16.81 9.77 7.45
CA VAL A 89 16.27 11.12 7.60
C VAL A 89 17.23 12.00 8.42
N SER A 90 17.74 11.48 9.55
CA SER A 90 18.71 12.20 10.38
C SER A 90 20.00 12.51 9.62
N ARG A 91 20.51 11.55 8.83
CA ARG A 91 21.72 11.73 8.02
C ARG A 91 21.52 12.79 6.94
N ARG A 92 20.39 12.76 6.23
CA ARG A 92 20.04 13.73 5.18
C ARG A 92 19.83 15.13 5.74
N GLN A 93 19.25 15.25 6.93
CA GLN A 93 19.13 16.54 7.61
C GLN A 93 20.51 17.14 7.91
N ALA A 94 21.44 16.34 8.46
CA ALA A 94 22.80 16.80 8.72
C ALA A 94 23.56 17.21 7.44
N ASP A 95 23.37 16.47 6.34
CA ASP A 95 23.94 16.82 5.03
C ASP A 95 23.40 18.15 4.50
N LEU A 96 22.08 18.39 4.67
CA LEU A 96 21.44 19.65 4.29
C LEU A 96 22.00 20.81 5.13
N ASP A 97 22.08 20.66 6.44
CA ASP A 97 22.61 21.70 7.34
C ASP A 97 24.06 22.05 6.99
N LYS A 98 24.87 21.05 6.64
CA LYS A 98 26.25 21.24 6.17
C LYS A 98 26.30 21.98 4.83
N ALA A 99 25.38 21.71 3.92
CA ALA A 99 25.28 22.44 2.65
C ALA A 99 24.83 23.90 2.87
N MET A 100 23.87 24.13 3.76
CA MET A 100 23.40 25.46 4.14
C MET A 100 24.53 26.32 4.72
N LYS A 101 25.35 25.76 5.61
CA LYS A 101 26.54 26.45 6.15
C LYS A 101 27.58 26.83 5.09
N LYS A 102 27.65 26.08 3.99
CA LYS A 102 28.57 26.35 2.88
C LYS A 102 28.02 27.33 1.84
N GLY A 103 26.71 27.60 1.84
CA GLY A 103 26.08 28.55 0.93
C GLY A 103 25.98 28.11 -0.55
N ASP A 104 26.18 26.83 -0.84
CA ASP A 104 26.08 26.29 -2.21
C ASP A 104 24.61 25.98 -2.54
N ALA A 105 23.95 26.88 -3.27
CA ALA A 105 22.52 26.80 -3.57
C ALA A 105 22.12 25.50 -4.31
N ASP A 106 22.93 25.05 -5.26
CA ASP A 106 22.67 23.83 -6.02
C ASP A 106 22.74 22.59 -5.13
N LYS A 107 23.74 22.53 -4.23
CA LYS A 107 23.84 21.45 -3.25
C LYS A 107 22.69 21.52 -2.25
N ILE A 108 22.30 22.70 -1.79
CA ILE A 108 21.17 22.87 -0.85
C ILE A 108 19.89 22.30 -1.46
N ASN A 109 19.56 22.64 -2.71
CA ASN A 109 18.36 22.14 -3.38
C ASN A 109 18.39 20.61 -3.53
N LYS A 110 19.50 20.04 -4.03
CA LYS A 110 19.66 18.58 -4.14
C LYS A 110 19.53 17.86 -2.78
N ARG A 111 19.99 18.48 -1.68
CA ARG A 111 19.88 17.90 -0.34
C ARG A 111 18.47 18.00 0.25
N LYS A 112 17.71 19.06 -0.09
CA LYS A 112 16.29 19.15 0.25
C LYS A 112 15.49 18.03 -0.40
N ASP A 113 15.72 17.78 -1.70
CA ASP A 113 15.02 16.71 -2.42
C ASP A 113 15.31 15.34 -1.82
N LYS A 114 16.59 15.05 -1.52
CA LYS A 114 16.98 13.80 -0.86
C LYS A 114 16.42 13.66 0.55
N LEU A 115 16.31 14.74 1.31
CA LEU A 115 15.66 14.72 2.62
C LEU A 115 14.15 14.45 2.48
N ALA A 116 13.49 15.02 1.47
CA ALA A 116 12.08 14.77 1.21
C ALA A 116 11.83 13.30 0.82
N GLU A 117 12.68 12.73 -0.04
CA GLU A 117 12.66 11.31 -0.43
C GLU A 117 12.78 10.40 0.80
N SER A 118 13.79 10.60 1.65
CA SER A 118 13.96 9.77 2.85
C SER A 118 12.84 9.95 3.88
N ARG A 119 12.21 11.13 3.95
CA ARG A 119 11.00 11.35 4.78
C ARG A 119 9.81 10.57 4.25
N LYS A 120 9.66 10.49 2.93
CA LYS A 120 8.64 9.66 2.30
C LYS A 120 8.90 8.17 2.56
N GLU A 121 10.14 7.70 2.41
CA GLU A 121 10.50 6.31 2.73
C GLU A 121 10.21 5.96 4.20
N LEU A 122 10.48 6.89 5.12
CA LEU A 122 10.09 6.72 6.53
C LEU A 122 8.58 6.61 6.71
N GLN A 123 7.80 7.46 6.04
CA GLN A 123 6.35 7.38 6.10
C GLN A 123 5.85 6.03 5.57
N ASP A 124 6.31 5.63 4.39
CA ASP A 124 5.92 4.37 3.75
C ASP A 124 6.29 3.17 4.65
N ALA A 125 7.46 3.18 5.31
CA ALA A 125 7.87 2.14 6.26
C ALA A 125 7.02 2.09 7.54
N VAL A 126 6.56 3.25 8.03
CA VAL A 126 5.64 3.33 9.18
C VAL A 126 4.26 2.80 8.81
N GLU A 127 3.77 3.13 7.61
CA GLU A 127 2.51 2.60 7.08
C GLU A 127 2.57 1.08 6.85
N GLU A 128 3.73 0.54 6.44
CA GLU A 128 3.93 -0.90 6.27
C GLU A 128 3.96 -1.64 7.62
N LEU A 129 4.39 -1.00 8.70
CA LEU A 129 4.65 -1.66 9.99
C LEU A 129 3.44 -2.45 10.53
N ASP A 130 2.22 -1.95 10.32
CA ASP A 130 0.98 -2.53 10.87
C ASP A 130 0.21 -3.43 9.89
N GLN A 131 0.77 -3.74 8.72
CA GLN A 131 0.12 -4.54 7.64
C GLN A 131 0.24 -6.07 7.76
#